data_AF-A0A9N9QWA7-F1
#
_entry.id   AF-A0A9N9QWA7-F1
#
_cell.length_a   1.000
_cell.length_b   1.000
_cell.length_c   1.000
_cell.angle_alpha   90.00
_cell.angle_beta   90.00
_cell.angle_gamma   90.00
#
_symmetry.space_group_name_H-M   'P 1'
#
loop_
_entity.id
_entity.type
_entity.pdbx_description
1 polymer ?
#
loop_
_entity_poly.entity_id
_entity_poly.type
_entity_poly.pdbx_seq_one_letter_code
_entity_poly.pdbx_strand_id
1 'polypeptide(L)'
;MCGEDQGSALAGIFGRSSCPEFTTEAYTTVLYHNKNPSLYDEIKLKLPADLGDQHHLLFTFLHVSCQRKPVAPDQEKNVETPIGYSWLPLCRNGKLTCGEFNLPVMQEEPPPNYSYIFPEVLLPGTRWIDNHKPIFNVVLDAHTTVHPLVSSYIYTLYYSIKIRSPPLVK
;
A
#
# COMPACT_ATOMS: atom_id res chain seq x y z
N MET A 1 4.22 -3.45 20.83
CA MET A 1 3.72 -3.89 19.52
C MET A 1 3.97 -2.74 18.56
N CYS A 2 4.55 -2.99 17.39
CA CYS A 2 5.05 -1.94 16.49
C CYS A 2 3.98 -1.28 15.59
N GLY A 3 2.70 -1.46 15.93
CA GLY A 3 1.58 -0.84 15.19
C GLY A 3 1.38 -1.39 13.78
N GLU A 4 1.75 -2.65 13.54
CA GLU A 4 1.76 -3.30 12.21
C GLU A 4 0.47 -4.08 11.91
N ASP A 5 -0.46 -4.16 12.87
CA ASP A 5 -1.75 -4.81 12.70
C ASP A 5 -2.78 -3.89 12.02
N GLN A 6 -3.79 -4.47 11.39
CA GLN A 6 -4.85 -3.71 10.70
C GLN A 6 -5.63 -2.78 11.67
N GLY A 7 -5.69 -3.09 12.96
CA GLY A 7 -6.31 -2.24 13.98
C GLY A 7 -5.50 -0.98 14.30
N SER A 8 -4.21 -0.97 13.98
CA SER A 8 -3.30 0.17 14.15
C SER A 8 -3.20 1.04 12.89
N ALA A 9 -3.92 0.70 11.81
CA ALA A 9 -3.88 1.45 10.55
C ALA A 9 -4.43 2.88 10.74
N LEU A 10 -3.69 3.87 10.24
CA LEU A 10 -4.08 5.28 10.34
C LEU A 10 -5.18 5.60 9.33
N ALA A 11 -6.23 6.30 9.78
CA ALA A 11 -7.22 6.91 8.90
C ALA A 11 -6.61 8.12 8.17
N GLY A 12 -5.78 7.82 7.17
CA GLY A 12 -5.01 8.79 6.40
C GLY A 12 -5.28 8.75 4.90
N ILE A 13 -6.08 7.78 4.41
CA ILE A 13 -6.36 7.64 2.98
C ILE A 13 -7.57 8.48 2.60
N PHE A 14 -7.46 9.26 1.53
CA PHE A 14 -8.61 10.01 1.03
C PHE A 14 -9.60 9.06 0.34
N GLY A 15 -10.87 9.14 0.73
CA GLY A 15 -11.94 8.41 0.05
C GLY A 15 -12.07 8.78 -1.43
N ARG A 16 -12.61 7.86 -2.24
CA ARG A 16 -12.89 8.14 -3.66
C ARG A 16 -14.00 9.19 -3.75
N SER A 17 -13.74 10.24 -4.54
CA SER A 17 -14.62 11.37 -4.92
C SER A 17 -15.93 11.51 -4.15
N SER A 18 -16.04 12.59 -3.35
CA SER A 18 -17.20 13.06 -2.55
C SER A 18 -17.39 12.51 -1.14
N CYS A 19 -16.47 11.67 -0.63
CA CYS A 19 -16.41 11.32 0.79
C CYS A 19 -15.44 12.24 1.55
N PRO A 20 -15.89 12.98 2.58
CA PRO A 20 -15.01 13.80 3.42
C PRO A 20 -14.22 12.98 4.45
N GLU A 21 -14.51 11.68 4.59
CA GLU A 21 -13.92 10.82 5.59
C GLU A 21 -12.61 10.18 5.09
N PHE A 22 -11.64 10.12 6.00
CA PHE A 22 -10.40 9.37 5.77
C PHE A 22 -10.63 7.89 6.06
N THR A 23 -10.13 7.02 5.19
CA THR A 23 -10.16 5.57 5.37
C THR A 23 -8.80 5.05 5.80
N THR A 24 -8.78 3.84 6.37
CA THR A 24 -7.55 3.13 6.76
C THR A 24 -7.00 2.27 5.62
N GLU A 25 -7.83 1.97 4.63
CA GLU A 25 -7.50 1.13 3.47
C GLU A 25 -8.12 1.70 2.20
N ALA A 26 -7.57 1.31 1.05
CA ALA A 26 -8.08 1.62 -0.27
C ALA A 26 -7.83 0.44 -1.22
N TYR A 27 -8.75 0.26 -2.15
CA TYR A 27 -8.74 -0.84 -3.10
C TYR A 27 -8.53 -0.31 -4.51
N THR A 28 -7.68 -1.00 -5.26
CA THR A 28 -7.48 -0.73 -6.67
C THR A 28 -8.59 -1.31 -7.52
N THR A 29 -8.61 -0.94 -8.79
CA THR A 29 -9.44 -1.60 -9.80
C THR A 29 -9.02 -3.07 -9.96
N VAL A 30 -9.99 -3.98 -10.03
CA VAL A 30 -9.76 -5.40 -10.26
C VAL A 30 -9.82 -5.69 -11.75
N LEU A 31 -8.79 -6.34 -12.30
CA LEU A 31 -8.75 -6.75 -13.70
C LEU A 31 -9.00 -8.26 -13.84
N TYR A 32 -10.08 -8.61 -14.55
CA TYR A 32 -10.50 -9.99 -14.72
C TYR A 32 -9.56 -10.78 -15.65
N HIS A 33 -9.14 -11.98 -15.23
CA HIS A 33 -8.24 -12.89 -15.96
C HIS A 33 -6.91 -12.27 -16.43
N ASN A 34 -6.39 -11.28 -15.71
CA ASN A 34 -5.09 -10.70 -16.03
C ASN A 34 -4.05 -11.07 -14.95
N LYS A 35 -3.07 -11.90 -15.33
CA LYS A 35 -1.94 -12.27 -14.46
C LYS A 35 -0.92 -11.13 -14.30
N ASN A 36 -0.93 -10.17 -15.22
CA ASN A 36 -0.03 -9.02 -15.27
C ASN A 36 -0.88 -7.75 -15.39
N PRO A 37 -1.67 -7.41 -14.36
CA PRO A 37 -2.48 -6.20 -14.41
C PRO A 37 -1.57 -5.00 -14.62
N SER A 38 -2.00 -4.01 -15.42
CA SER A 38 -1.37 -2.69 -15.48
C SER A 38 -2.41 -1.68 -15.02
N LEU A 39 -2.25 -1.23 -13.78
CA LEU A 39 -3.13 -0.28 -13.13
C LEU A 39 -2.48 1.11 -13.19
N TYR A 40 -3.30 2.15 -13.09
CA TYR A 40 -2.87 3.55 -13.03
C TYR A 40 -3.63 4.31 -11.94
N ASP A 41 -4.01 3.58 -10.88
CA ASP A 41 -4.76 4.16 -9.78
C ASP A 41 -3.86 5.14 -9.01
N GLU A 42 -4.43 6.31 -8.72
CA GLU A 42 -3.80 7.36 -7.92
C GLU A 42 -4.52 7.46 -6.57
N ILE A 43 -3.79 7.24 -5.48
CA ILE A 43 -4.32 7.26 -4.11
C ILE A 43 -3.64 8.40 -3.35
N LYS A 44 -4.45 9.31 -2.77
CA LYS A 44 -3.92 10.36 -1.89
C LYS A 44 -3.90 9.91 -0.44
N LEU A 45 -2.82 10.25 0.24
CA LEU A 45 -2.63 10.03 1.67
C LEU A 45 -2.37 11.35 2.37
N LYS A 46 -2.96 11.55 3.54
CA LYS A 46 -2.58 12.57 4.51
C LYS A 46 -1.59 11.97 5.48
N LEU A 47 -0.41 12.57 5.58
CA LEU A 47 0.60 12.13 6.53
C LEU A 47 0.33 12.69 7.94
N PRO A 48 0.65 11.92 9.00
CA PRO A 48 0.69 12.45 10.35
C PRO A 48 1.82 13.49 10.48
N ALA A 49 1.66 14.42 11.43
CA ALA A 49 2.66 15.47 11.67
C ALA A 49 3.96 14.90 12.27
N ASP A 50 3.87 13.79 12.98
CA ASP A 50 4.94 13.07 13.68
C ASP A 50 5.33 11.78 12.94
N LEU A 51 5.69 11.92 11.66
CA LEU A 51 6.10 10.78 10.85
C LEU A 51 7.45 10.19 11.30
N GLY A 52 7.39 9.04 11.98
CA GLY A 52 8.55 8.21 12.34
C GLY A 52 8.80 7.02 11.41
N ASP A 53 9.90 6.31 11.64
CA ASP A 53 10.39 5.17 10.85
C ASP A 53 9.44 3.95 10.85
N GLN A 54 8.50 3.88 11.81
CA GLN A 54 7.47 2.84 11.87
C GLN A 54 6.37 3.01 10.80
N HIS A 55 6.21 4.21 10.24
CA HIS A 55 5.14 4.48 9.28
C HIS A 55 5.48 3.88 7.94
N HIS A 56 4.57 3.05 7.43
CA HIS A 56 4.75 2.31 6.20
C HIS A 56 3.42 2.18 5.47
N LEU A 57 3.51 1.82 4.19
CA LEU A 57 2.39 1.34 3.40
C LEU A 57 2.45 -0.18 3.37
N LEU A 58 1.32 -0.83 3.63
CA LEU A 58 1.15 -2.25 3.39
C LEU A 58 0.30 -2.44 2.12
N PHE A 59 0.81 -3.26 1.21
CA PHE A 59 0.12 -3.66 -0.02
C PHE A 59 -0.26 -5.13 0.11
N THR A 60 -1.56 -5.41 0.00
CA THR A 60 -2.10 -6.78 0.01
C THR A 60 -2.65 -7.10 -1.36
N PHE A 61 -2.14 -8.18 -1.96
CA PHE A 61 -2.59 -8.67 -3.26
C PHE A 61 -3.72 -9.67 -3.04
N LEU A 62 -4.88 -9.40 -3.61
CA LEU A 62 -6.08 -10.20 -3.45
C LEU A 62 -6.45 -10.88 -4.77
N HIS A 63 -6.81 -12.16 -4.70
CA HIS A 63 -7.52 -12.86 -5.76
C HIS A 63 -9.03 -12.77 -5.50
N VAL A 64 -9.76 -12.15 -6.43
CA VAL A 64 -11.21 -11.95 -6.32
C VAL A 64 -11.93 -12.99 -7.20
N SER A 65 -12.71 -13.87 -6.57
CA SER A 65 -13.41 -14.97 -7.24
C SER A 65 -14.81 -14.57 -7.70
N CYS A 66 -15.07 -14.58 -9.01
CA CYS A 66 -16.43 -14.37 -9.53
C CYS A 66 -17.29 -15.65 -9.35
N GLN A 67 -17.75 -15.94 -8.14
CA GLN A 67 -18.66 -17.06 -7.91
C GLN A 67 -20.02 -16.79 -8.57
N ARG A 68 -20.51 -17.73 -9.39
CA ARG A 68 -21.85 -17.66 -10.03
C ARG A 68 -22.95 -18.32 -9.19
N LYS A 69 -22.62 -18.86 -8.01
CA LYS A 69 -23.60 -19.50 -7.12
C LYS A 69 -24.14 -18.46 -6.14
N PRO A 70 -25.44 -18.49 -5.79
CA PRO A 70 -25.97 -17.65 -4.73
C PRO A 70 -25.27 -18.02 -3.42
N VAL A 71 -24.39 -17.13 -2.96
CA VAL A 71 -23.67 -17.27 -1.70
C VAL A 71 -24.53 -16.66 -0.60
N ALA A 72 -24.63 -17.31 0.55
CA ALA A 72 -25.32 -16.75 1.70
C ALA A 72 -24.64 -15.43 2.14
N PRO A 73 -25.40 -14.42 2.65
CA PRO A 73 -24.87 -13.08 2.94
C PRO A 73 -23.68 -13.04 3.92
N ASP A 74 -23.49 -14.10 4.69
CA ASP A 74 -22.42 -14.33 5.65
C ASP A 74 -21.08 -14.81 5.03
N GLN A 75 -21.06 -15.14 3.72
CA GLN A 75 -19.87 -15.62 3.00
C GLN A 75 -19.34 -14.63 1.95
N GLU A 76 -19.86 -13.41 1.87
CA GLU A 76 -19.40 -12.39 0.92
C GLU A 76 -17.91 -12.04 1.10
N LYS A 77 -17.38 -12.19 2.34
CA LYS A 77 -15.94 -12.08 2.66
C LYS A 77 -15.06 -13.20 2.08
N ASN A 78 -15.61 -14.35 1.69
CA ASN A 78 -14.85 -15.47 1.11
C ASN A 78 -14.57 -15.32 -0.39
N VAL A 79 -14.96 -14.18 -0.98
CA VAL A 79 -14.73 -13.89 -2.39
C VAL A 79 -13.27 -13.47 -2.65
N GLU A 80 -12.62 -12.88 -1.65
CA GLU A 80 -11.27 -12.34 -1.75
C GLU A 80 -10.28 -13.22 -0.97
N THR A 81 -9.21 -13.65 -1.63
CA THR A 81 -8.17 -14.46 -1.00
C THR A 81 -6.83 -13.73 -1.11
N PRO A 82 -6.15 -13.42 0.00
CA PRO A 82 -4.79 -12.88 -0.04
C PRO A 82 -3.84 -13.87 -0.73
N ILE A 83 -3.12 -13.38 -1.73
CA ILE A 83 -2.14 -14.15 -2.51
C ILE A 83 -0.72 -13.58 -2.40
N GLY A 84 -0.56 -12.42 -1.76
CA GLY A 84 0.75 -11.90 -1.44
C GLY A 84 0.73 -10.56 -0.73
N TYR A 85 1.91 -10.16 -0.26
CA TYR A 85 2.12 -8.94 0.53
C TYR A 85 3.40 -8.23 0.11
N SER A 86 3.38 -6.91 0.12
CA SER A 86 4.56 -6.05 -0.03
C SER A 86 4.39 -4.83 0.86
N TRP A 87 5.46 -4.14 1.20
CA TRP A 87 5.37 -2.92 2.01
C TRP A 87 6.39 -1.88 1.59
N LEU A 88 6.19 -0.63 2.00
CA LEU A 88 7.11 0.47 1.73
C LEU A 88 7.18 1.40 2.94
N PRO A 89 8.33 1.50 3.63
CA PRO A 89 8.54 2.49 4.69
C PRO A 89 8.45 3.92 4.16
N LEU A 90 7.64 4.76 4.79
CA LEU A 90 7.37 6.15 4.37
C LEU A 90 8.45 7.12 4.84
N CYS A 91 9.17 6.79 5.91
CA CYS A 91 10.22 7.61 6.50
C CYS A 91 11.44 6.74 6.82
N ARG A 92 12.63 7.31 6.64
CA ARG A 92 13.88 6.71 7.10
C ARG A 92 14.83 7.77 7.61
N ASN A 93 15.24 7.68 8.87
CA ASN A 93 16.15 8.64 9.50
C ASN A 93 15.65 10.08 9.37
N GLY A 94 14.33 10.29 9.52
CA GLY A 94 13.68 11.60 9.39
C GLY A 94 13.55 12.13 7.96
N LYS A 95 13.83 11.31 6.93
CA LYS A 95 13.64 11.68 5.53
C LYS A 95 12.47 10.92 4.93
N LEU A 96 11.61 11.65 4.23
CA LEU A 96 10.50 11.10 3.47
C LEU A 96 11.00 10.26 2.29
N THR A 97 10.44 9.06 2.16
CA THR A 97 10.65 8.18 1.00
C THR A 97 9.82 8.71 -0.17
N CYS A 98 10.42 8.94 -1.34
CA CYS A 98 9.72 9.38 -2.55
C CYS A 98 10.41 8.77 -3.79
N GLY A 99 9.68 8.66 -4.90
CA GLY A 99 10.20 8.16 -6.18
C GLY A 99 9.52 6.88 -6.65
N GLU A 100 10.15 6.20 -7.60
CA GLU A 100 9.68 4.95 -8.17
C GLU A 100 10.33 3.75 -7.47
N PHE A 101 9.50 2.80 -7.03
CA PHE A 101 9.92 1.62 -6.29
C PHE A 101 9.49 0.37 -7.03
N ASN A 102 10.41 -0.60 -7.12
CA ASN A 102 10.17 -1.92 -7.68
C ASN A 102 10.29 -2.92 -6.54
N LEU A 103 9.16 -3.38 -6.04
CA LEU A 103 9.07 -4.15 -4.80
C LEU A 103 8.86 -5.65 -5.09
N PRO A 104 9.54 -6.53 -4.35
CA PRO A 104 9.25 -7.96 -4.34
C PRO A 104 7.97 -8.23 -3.53
N VAL A 105 7.32 -9.36 -3.82
CA VAL A 105 6.07 -9.74 -3.15
C VAL A 105 6.28 -11.03 -2.36
N MET A 106 5.93 -11.02 -1.07
CA MET A 106 5.91 -12.19 -0.19
C MET A 106 4.65 -13.01 -0.41
N GLN A 107 4.76 -14.34 -0.25
CA GLN A 107 3.59 -15.25 -0.27
C GLN A 107 2.83 -15.28 1.06
N GLU A 108 3.47 -14.82 2.14
CA GLU A 108 2.96 -14.84 3.50
C GLU A 108 2.98 -13.43 4.09
N GLU A 109 2.27 -13.25 5.20
CA GLU A 109 2.28 -12.00 5.95
C GLU A 109 3.71 -11.62 6.35
N PRO A 110 4.07 -10.32 6.26
CA PRO A 110 5.39 -9.86 6.67
C PRO A 110 5.69 -10.19 8.15
N PRO A 111 6.94 -10.52 8.48
CA PRO A 111 7.32 -10.86 9.86
C PRO A 111 7.29 -9.61 10.76
N PRO A 112 7.25 -9.77 12.10
CA PRO A 112 7.26 -8.63 13.02
C PRO A 112 8.44 -7.67 12.78
N ASN A 113 8.19 -6.37 12.89
CA ASN A 113 9.14 -5.27 12.63
C ASN A 113 9.52 -5.07 11.15
N TYR A 114 8.76 -5.65 10.21
CA TYR A 114 8.98 -5.41 8.78
C TYR A 114 8.92 -3.92 8.42
N SER A 115 8.16 -3.12 9.17
CA SER A 115 8.01 -1.67 8.96
C SER A 115 9.34 -0.90 8.95
N TYR A 116 10.36 -1.41 9.66
CA TYR A 116 11.70 -0.82 9.72
C TYR A 116 12.67 -1.36 8.65
N ILE A 117 12.22 -2.34 7.87
CA ILE A 117 13.02 -3.05 6.88
C ILE A 117 12.52 -2.67 5.49
N PHE A 118 13.43 -2.48 4.55
CA PHE A 118 13.07 -2.29 3.16
C PHE A 118 12.88 -3.65 2.48
N PRO A 119 11.85 -3.84 1.63
CA PRO A 119 11.51 -5.16 1.07
C PRO A 119 12.59 -5.73 0.14
N GLU A 120 13.55 -4.92 -0.32
CA GLU A 120 14.74 -5.38 -1.05
C GLU A 120 15.68 -6.24 -0.18
N VAL A 121 15.54 -6.19 1.15
CA VAL A 121 16.32 -7.02 2.07
C VAL A 121 15.78 -8.45 2.04
N LEU A 122 16.65 -9.40 1.71
CA LEU A 122 16.33 -10.82 1.78
C LEU A 122 16.19 -11.26 3.24
N LEU A 123 14.95 -11.50 3.66
CA LEU A 123 14.62 -12.00 4.99
C LEU A 123 14.81 -13.53 5.05
N PRO A 124 15.51 -14.06 6.08
CA PRO A 124 15.70 -15.51 6.23
C PRO A 124 14.38 -16.24 6.45
N GLY A 125 14.19 -17.38 5.80
CA GLY A 125 12.99 -18.22 5.98
C GLY A 125 11.72 -17.69 5.30
N THR A 126 11.81 -16.59 4.55
CA THR A 126 10.68 -15.99 3.86
C THR A 126 10.41 -16.62 2.50
N ARG A 127 9.14 -16.90 2.20
CA ARG A 127 8.68 -17.32 0.87
C ARG A 127 8.32 -16.11 0.01
N TRP A 128 9.04 -15.95 -1.09
CA TRP A 128 8.84 -14.88 -2.06
C TRP A 128 8.18 -15.41 -3.33
N ILE A 129 7.30 -14.61 -3.93
CA ILE A 129 6.80 -14.84 -5.29
C ILE A 129 7.93 -14.59 -6.28
N ASP A 130 7.99 -15.39 -7.33
CA ASP A 130 8.98 -15.28 -8.42
C ASP A 130 10.43 -15.14 -7.92
N ASN A 131 10.78 -15.82 -6.83
CA ASN A 131 12.13 -15.86 -6.26
C ASN A 131 12.69 -14.46 -5.92
N HIS A 132 11.89 -13.62 -5.23
CA HIS A 132 12.25 -12.26 -4.80
C HIS A 132 12.47 -11.28 -5.96
N LYS A 133 12.03 -11.64 -7.18
CA LYS A 133 12.01 -10.69 -8.29
C LYS A 133 11.09 -9.51 -7.93
N PRO A 134 11.51 -8.26 -8.19
CA PRO A 134 10.62 -7.12 -8.01
C PRO A 134 9.58 -7.12 -9.12
N ILE A 135 8.34 -7.47 -8.76
CA ILE A 135 7.22 -7.65 -9.70
C ILE A 135 6.09 -6.64 -9.46
N PHE A 136 6.19 -5.82 -8.42
CA PHE A 136 5.24 -4.76 -8.12
C PHE A 136 5.93 -3.41 -8.24
N ASN A 137 5.32 -2.46 -8.97
CA ASN A 137 5.88 -1.12 -9.10
C ASN A 137 4.89 -0.05 -8.62
N VAL A 138 5.44 0.88 -7.86
CA VAL A 138 4.70 1.96 -7.21
C VAL A 138 5.54 3.23 -7.26
N VAL A 139 4.89 4.34 -7.58
CA VAL A 139 5.48 5.67 -7.55
C VAL A 139 4.87 6.43 -6.39
N LEU A 140 5.72 7.00 -5.55
CA LEU A 140 5.35 7.76 -4.37
C LEU A 140 5.80 9.21 -4.54
N ASP A 141 4.84 10.10 -4.80
CA ASP A 141 5.05 11.53 -5.00
C ASP A 141 4.63 12.30 -3.75
N ALA A 142 5.56 13.02 -3.10
CA ALA A 142 5.22 13.90 -1.98
C ALA A 142 4.74 15.27 -2.47
N HIS A 143 3.63 15.73 -1.92
CA HIS A 143 3.02 17.03 -2.19
C HIS A 143 2.83 17.78 -0.88
N THR A 144 3.25 19.05 -0.86
CA THR A 144 3.13 19.91 0.32
C THR A 144 2.21 21.07 -0.01
N THR A 145 1.15 21.31 0.78
CA THR A 145 0.36 22.54 0.62
C THR A 145 0.99 23.64 1.46
N VAL A 146 1.79 24.51 0.85
CA VAL A 146 2.21 25.78 1.48
C VAL A 146 1.08 26.78 1.31
N HIS A 147 0.39 27.16 2.40
CA HIS A 147 -0.59 28.25 2.37
C HIS A 147 0.06 29.51 3.00
N PRO A 148 0.42 30.54 2.22
CA PRO A 148 1.17 31.71 2.73
C PRO A 148 0.33 32.72 3.56
N LEU A 149 -0.80 32.31 4.16
CA LEU A 149 -1.72 33.26 4.82
C LEU A 149 -1.91 33.10 6.33
N VAL A 150 -1.30 32.11 7.00
CA VAL A 150 -1.33 32.09 8.47
C VAL A 150 -0.01 31.58 9.03
N SER A 151 0.66 32.49 9.74
CA SER A 151 1.85 32.24 10.54
C SER A 151 1.64 31.05 11.48
N SER A 152 2.51 30.05 11.35
CA SER A 152 3.08 29.14 12.38
C SER A 152 2.87 27.62 12.35
N TYR A 153 1.80 26.98 11.84
CA TYR A 153 1.67 25.51 12.00
C TYR A 153 0.81 24.73 10.98
N ILE A 154 0.97 24.87 9.67
CA ILE A 154 0.30 23.94 8.74
C ILE A 154 1.23 23.51 7.59
N TYR A 155 2.10 22.54 7.88
CA TYR A 155 2.64 21.65 6.85
C TYR A 155 1.73 20.44 6.76
N THR A 156 0.64 20.51 6.01
CA THR A 156 -0.06 19.27 5.65
C THR A 156 0.66 18.66 4.46
N LEU A 157 1.40 17.60 4.74
CA LEU A 157 2.07 16.78 3.74
C LEU A 157 1.11 15.71 3.25
N TYR A 158 1.05 15.55 1.94
CA TYR A 158 0.27 14.53 1.28
C TYR A 158 1.17 13.66 0.41
N TYR A 159 0.90 12.36 0.35
CA TYR A 159 1.43 11.52 -0.73
C TYR A 159 0.38 11.34 -1.80
N SER A 160 0.83 11.33 -3.05
CA SER A 160 0.13 10.69 -4.15
C SER A 160 0.87 9.38 -4.45
N ILE A 161 0.16 8.26 -4.32
CA ILE A 161 0.65 6.95 -4.72
C ILE A 161 0.09 6.68 -6.11
N LYS A 162 0.96 6.52 -7.09
CA LYS A 162 0.59 5.99 -8.41
C LYS A 162 1.08 4.56 -8.49
N ILE A 163 0.16 3.61 -8.48
CA ILE A 163 0.51 2.21 -8.68
C ILE A 163 0.65 2.00 -10.19
N ARG A 164 1.82 1.54 -10.64
CA ARG A 164 2.10 1.21 -12.04
C ARG A 164 2.73 -0.16 -12.10
N SER A 165 1.97 -1.18 -12.42
CA SER A 165 2.56 -2.49 -12.70
C SER A 165 2.89 -2.61 -14.20
N PRO A 166 4.17 -2.71 -14.60
CA PRO A 166 4.50 -3.02 -15.98
C PRO A 166 4.02 -4.44 -16.32
N PRO A 167 3.63 -4.72 -17.58
CA PRO A 167 3.37 -6.09 -17.99
C PRO A 167 4.65 -6.91 -17.82
N LEU A 168 4.60 -8.04 -17.09
CA LEU A 168 5.69 -9.01 -17.13
C LEU A 168 5.84 -9.47 -18.58
N VAL A 169 6.88 -8.96 -19.25
CA VAL A 169 7.28 -9.43 -20.57
C VAL A 169 7.62 -10.91 -20.43
N LYS A 170 6.90 -11.74 -21.21
CA LYS A 170 7.14 -13.19 -21.32
C LYS A 170 8.51 -13.48 -21.90
#